data_AF-A0A6N7H1K2-F1
#
_entry.id   AF-A0A6N7H1K2-F1
#
_cell.length_a   1.000
_cell.length_b   1.000
_cell.length_c   1.000
_cell.angle_alpha   90.00
_cell.angle_beta   90.00
_cell.angle_gamma   90.00
#
_symmetry.space_group_name_H-M   'P 1'
#
loop_
_entity.id
_entity.type
_entity.pdbx_description
1 polymer ?
#
loop_
_entity_poly.entity_id
_entity_poly.type
_entity_poly.pdbx_seq_one_letter_code
_entity_poly.pdbx_strand_id
1 'polypeptide(L)'
;MDSDLDDVRFRPSARAWNRVGATGIACAVAALLLTTIARAAEAPTASALQAAITNQHPPALTWQGDTGITIEVVISIDSRRISGRCHAGRRVVIQDGTSTSTADCHDGRYTARMPAGADEGLVATQVLLNGNIAATRVDKLRTSPAGQRIPPAELGKALASARPGDRIAVEAGTYADTTINLSESRGSADRPVIIDGNNAVAFTGATRIQIGAGHVVLRGFTFRDVGIGAITITGPAVRITESNFSNCGDPQKPQAECVIVRAGGKNAELDFNTFTGSRSMSINVHAGNDGEQGQPVNAFIHHNVFRDIPKLSDNGQEPIQIAGPNGGGSNAELKARIEHNLFYRAEGDRDAVSIKTPGTTLRWNVFRDMDAAPNIRGGRNAVVTDNLLIRTQAIRINGSDHRVEGNVVLCPSAGIGLVVSHGSPGYETAANTLIRGNIIATKGAGILFGAQTQPLESVAHGNKVVSNAFHLPENRPMYEIRPADMASKIKQDNSFTASRSGPELCS
;
A
#
# COMPACT_ATOMS: atom_id res chain seq x y z
N MET A 1 15.43 -55.96 21.84
CA MET A 1 15.37 -57.24 22.57
C MET A 1 14.10 -57.93 22.12
N ASP A 2 14.13 -58.82 21.14
CA ASP A 2 15.24 -59.39 20.35
C ASP A 2 14.67 -59.78 18.97
N SER A 3 15.25 -59.31 17.85
CA SER A 3 16.34 -59.90 17.05
C SER A 3 15.81 -60.63 15.80
N ASP A 4 16.54 -60.53 14.70
CA ASP A 4 16.15 -60.94 13.34
C ASP A 4 16.06 -62.48 13.12
N LEU A 5 15.45 -62.92 12.01
CA LEU A 5 16.20 -63.44 10.83
C LEU A 5 15.29 -64.02 9.71
N ASP A 6 15.69 -63.73 8.47
CA ASP A 6 15.53 -64.48 7.20
C ASP A 6 14.11 -64.72 6.60
N ASP A 7 13.91 -64.79 5.27
CA ASP A 7 14.87 -64.95 4.16
C ASP A 7 14.32 -64.46 2.76
N VAL A 8 15.18 -64.50 1.72
CA VAL A 8 14.86 -64.71 0.26
C VAL A 8 14.25 -63.51 -0.52
N ARG A 9 14.67 -63.03 -1.71
CA ARG A 9 15.66 -63.32 -2.80
C ARG A 9 15.72 -62.07 -3.75
N PHE A 10 16.68 -61.75 -4.66
CA PHE A 10 18.02 -62.28 -5.02
C PHE A 10 18.90 -61.27 -5.82
N ARG A 11 20.01 -61.76 -6.42
CA ARG A 11 21.18 -61.13 -7.08
C ARG A 11 20.99 -60.26 -8.36
N PRO A 12 21.93 -59.31 -8.64
CA PRO A 12 22.15 -58.67 -9.95
C PRO A 12 23.51 -58.99 -10.62
N SER A 13 23.61 -58.81 -11.95
CA SER A 13 24.87 -58.45 -12.64
C SER A 13 24.65 -57.99 -14.09
N ALA A 14 25.17 -56.83 -14.48
CA ALA A 14 25.37 -56.44 -15.89
C ALA A 14 26.59 -55.52 -16.03
N ARG A 15 27.37 -55.67 -17.11
CA ARG A 15 28.60 -54.90 -17.40
C ARG A 15 28.44 -53.98 -18.60
N ALA A 16 29.07 -52.81 -18.48
CA ALA A 16 29.82 -52.05 -19.50
C ALA A 16 29.25 -51.81 -20.92
N TRP A 17 29.10 -50.54 -21.29
CA TRP A 17 29.23 -50.04 -22.67
C TRP A 17 30.04 -48.72 -22.71
N ASN A 18 30.59 -48.38 -23.89
CA ASN A 18 31.76 -47.51 -24.06
C ASN A 18 31.49 -45.99 -24.20
N ARG A 19 32.56 -45.21 -23.99
CA ARG A 19 32.67 -43.77 -24.30
C ARG A 19 32.73 -43.51 -25.82
N VAL A 20 31.90 -42.60 -26.35
CA VAL A 20 32.26 -41.59 -27.39
C VAL A 20 31.34 -40.36 -27.23
N GLY A 21 31.87 -39.14 -27.32
CA GLY A 21 31.11 -37.98 -27.84
C GLY A 21 30.19 -37.16 -26.90
N ALA A 22 30.63 -36.78 -25.70
CA ALA A 22 29.81 -35.96 -24.77
C ALA A 22 30.29 -34.49 -24.56
N THR A 23 31.28 -34.00 -25.31
CA THR A 23 31.89 -32.67 -25.10
C THR A 23 31.44 -31.57 -26.07
N GLY A 24 30.70 -31.89 -27.15
CA GLY A 24 30.22 -30.89 -28.12
C GLY A 24 28.82 -30.31 -27.82
N ILE A 25 27.95 -31.09 -27.17
CA ILE A 25 26.53 -30.73 -27.01
C ILE A 25 26.28 -29.92 -25.72
N ALA A 26 27.10 -30.13 -24.68
CA ALA A 26 26.96 -29.42 -23.41
C ALA A 26 27.14 -27.89 -23.53
N CYS A 27 28.08 -27.42 -24.37
CA CYS A 27 28.29 -25.98 -24.57
C CYS A 27 27.16 -25.31 -25.38
N ALA A 28 26.55 -26.00 -26.35
CA ALA A 28 25.44 -25.46 -27.13
C ALA A 28 24.14 -25.35 -26.29
N VAL A 29 23.85 -26.35 -25.45
CA VAL A 29 22.69 -26.34 -24.56
C VAL A 29 22.88 -25.33 -23.41
N ALA A 30 24.10 -25.16 -22.89
CA ALA A 30 24.39 -24.10 -21.92
C ALA A 30 24.27 -22.69 -22.53
N ALA A 31 24.67 -22.50 -23.80
CA ALA A 31 24.56 -21.21 -24.48
C ALA A 31 23.10 -20.82 -24.82
N LEU A 32 22.23 -21.79 -25.12
CA LEU A 32 20.82 -21.52 -25.45
C LEU A 32 19.88 -21.42 -24.23
N LEU A 33 20.34 -21.84 -23.03
CA LEU A 33 19.62 -21.64 -21.76
C LEU A 33 19.97 -20.31 -21.06
N LEU A 34 20.83 -19.47 -21.66
CA LEU A 34 21.28 -18.20 -21.09
C LEU A 34 20.46 -16.96 -21.53
N THR A 35 19.43 -17.13 -22.38
CA THR A 35 18.64 -16.00 -22.94
C THR A 35 17.19 -15.93 -22.46
N THR A 36 16.92 -16.27 -21.19
CA THR A 36 15.78 -15.72 -20.43
C THR A 36 16.18 -15.35 -19.01
N ILE A 37 17.29 -14.62 -18.85
CA ILE A 37 17.41 -13.74 -17.69
C ILE A 37 16.29 -12.71 -17.85
N ALA A 38 15.28 -12.76 -16.97
CA ALA A 38 14.35 -11.66 -16.81
C ALA A 38 15.19 -10.43 -16.43
N ARG A 39 15.48 -9.58 -17.41
CA ARG A 39 16.35 -8.42 -17.27
C ARG A 39 15.70 -7.54 -16.22
N ALA A 40 16.25 -7.56 -15.01
CA ALA A 40 15.70 -6.81 -13.89
C ALA A 40 15.53 -5.36 -14.36
N ALA A 41 14.32 -4.81 -14.21
CA ALA A 41 14.00 -3.48 -14.72
C ALA A 41 15.09 -2.51 -14.29
N GLU A 42 15.78 -1.93 -15.28
CA GLU A 42 17.04 -1.23 -15.03
C GLU A 42 16.80 -0.10 -14.03
N ALA A 43 17.70 0.01 -13.04
CA ALA A 43 17.58 1.03 -12.02
C ALA A 43 17.49 2.42 -12.68
N PRO A 44 16.58 3.31 -12.24
CA PRO A 44 16.40 4.60 -12.88
C PRO A 44 17.72 5.38 -13.01
N THR A 45 17.94 5.95 -14.20
CA THR A 45 19.12 6.78 -14.44
C THR A 45 19.13 8.01 -13.55
N ALA A 46 20.32 8.53 -13.23
CA ALA A 46 20.46 9.78 -12.48
C ALA A 46 19.68 10.95 -13.12
N SER A 47 19.59 11.00 -14.46
CA SER A 47 18.77 11.99 -15.18
C SER A 47 17.27 11.81 -14.96
N ALA A 48 16.76 10.57 -14.89
CA ALA A 48 15.36 10.29 -14.57
C ALA A 48 15.02 10.61 -13.11
N LEU A 49 15.95 10.36 -12.18
CA LEU A 49 15.82 10.79 -10.78
C LEU A 49 15.85 12.32 -10.67
N GLN A 50 16.75 13.00 -11.37
CA GLN A 50 16.79 14.47 -11.40
C GLN A 50 15.49 15.06 -11.97
N ALA A 51 14.94 14.49 -13.05
CA ALA A 51 13.67 14.94 -13.62
C ALA A 51 12.47 14.73 -12.67
N ALA A 52 12.49 13.66 -11.86
CA ALA A 52 11.51 13.46 -10.79
C ALA A 52 11.62 14.54 -9.69
N ILE A 53 12.86 14.89 -9.32
CA ILE A 53 13.16 15.93 -8.33
C ILE A 53 12.77 17.32 -8.87
N THR A 54 13.10 17.66 -10.11
CA THR A 54 12.79 18.99 -10.67
C THR A 54 11.34 19.15 -11.13
N ASN A 55 10.53 18.07 -11.14
CA ASN A 55 9.12 18.19 -11.46
C ASN A 55 8.38 19.06 -10.44
N GLN A 56 7.78 20.15 -10.92
CA GLN A 56 6.92 21.05 -10.15
C GLN A 56 5.42 20.85 -10.44
N HIS A 57 5.05 20.09 -11.47
CA HIS A 57 3.64 19.81 -11.74
C HIS A 57 3.03 18.94 -10.64
N PRO A 58 1.86 19.30 -10.09
CA PRO A 58 1.13 18.46 -9.15
C PRO A 58 1.00 17.02 -9.66
N PRO A 59 1.31 16.01 -8.84
CA PRO A 59 1.08 14.63 -9.21
C PRO A 59 -0.43 14.35 -9.32
N ALA A 60 -0.79 13.40 -10.18
CA ALA A 60 -2.17 12.96 -10.35
C ALA A 60 -2.27 11.44 -10.34
N LEU A 61 -3.37 10.92 -9.81
CA LEU A 61 -3.83 9.57 -10.05
C LEU A 61 -4.89 9.62 -11.17
N THR A 62 -4.58 9.05 -12.33
CA THR A 62 -5.47 9.01 -13.49
C THR A 62 -5.94 7.59 -13.72
N TRP A 63 -7.26 7.40 -13.77
CA TRP A 63 -7.90 6.08 -13.90
C TRP A 63 -9.15 6.07 -14.80
N GLN A 64 -9.54 7.24 -15.32
CA GLN A 64 -10.60 7.42 -16.31
C GLN A 64 -10.03 8.14 -17.54
N GLY A 65 -10.61 7.89 -18.72
CA GLY A 65 -10.14 8.45 -19.99
C GLY A 65 -8.91 7.72 -20.53
N ASP A 66 -8.13 8.40 -21.37
CA ASP A 66 -6.84 7.86 -21.83
C ASP A 66 -5.76 8.09 -20.78
N THR A 67 -5.40 7.04 -20.06
CA THR A 67 -4.36 7.05 -19.03
C THR A 67 -3.01 6.57 -19.56
N GLY A 68 -2.91 6.25 -20.86
CA GLY A 68 -1.75 5.63 -21.48
C GLY A 68 -1.57 4.13 -21.16
N ILE A 69 -2.35 3.59 -20.21
CA ILE A 69 -2.40 2.17 -19.87
C ILE A 69 -3.75 1.57 -20.28
N THR A 70 -3.74 0.37 -20.89
CA THR A 70 -4.96 -0.35 -21.30
C THR A 70 -4.94 -1.78 -20.80
N ILE A 71 -6.11 -2.41 -20.70
CA ILE A 71 -6.26 -3.84 -20.42
C ILE A 71 -6.95 -4.51 -21.61
N GLU A 72 -6.35 -5.59 -22.08
CA GLU A 72 -6.89 -6.57 -23.01
C GLU A 72 -6.78 -7.94 -22.33
N VAL A 73 -7.89 -8.68 -22.21
CA VAL A 73 -7.90 -10.01 -21.57
C VAL A 73 -8.19 -11.08 -22.60
N VAL A 74 -7.36 -12.13 -22.61
CA VAL A 74 -7.59 -13.36 -23.37
C VAL A 74 -7.67 -14.51 -22.38
N ILE A 75 -8.85 -15.10 -22.26
CA ILE A 75 -9.15 -16.19 -21.31
C ILE A 75 -8.78 -17.55 -21.95
N SER A 76 -8.14 -18.40 -21.15
CA SER A 76 -7.97 -19.84 -21.40
C SER A 76 -8.46 -20.63 -20.17
N ILE A 77 -8.57 -21.95 -20.27
CA ILE A 77 -9.18 -22.82 -19.24
C ILE A 77 -8.61 -22.54 -17.83
N ASP A 78 -7.27 -22.55 -17.68
CA ASP A 78 -6.61 -22.42 -16.38
C ASP A 78 -5.97 -21.04 -16.13
N SER A 79 -5.89 -20.18 -17.14
CA SER A 79 -5.18 -18.90 -17.04
C SER A 79 -5.76 -17.78 -17.90
N ARG A 80 -5.56 -16.54 -17.48
CA ARG A 80 -5.81 -15.35 -18.30
C ARG A 80 -4.49 -14.76 -18.74
N ARG A 81 -4.35 -14.53 -20.05
CA ARG A 81 -3.28 -13.68 -20.60
C ARG A 81 -3.81 -12.26 -20.65
N ILE A 82 -3.12 -11.35 -20.00
CA ILE A 82 -3.50 -9.94 -19.91
C ILE A 82 -2.42 -9.14 -20.64
N SER A 83 -2.81 -8.28 -21.57
CA SER A 83 -1.89 -7.40 -22.30
C SER A 83 -2.45 -5.99 -22.41
N GLY A 84 -1.63 -5.05 -22.88
CA GLY A 84 -2.09 -3.70 -23.15
C GLY A 84 -0.95 -2.72 -23.42
N ARG A 85 -1.31 -1.44 -23.56
CA ARG A 85 -0.36 -0.32 -23.61
C ARG A 85 0.14 0.01 -22.21
N CYS A 86 1.32 0.62 -22.13
CA CYS A 86 1.92 1.08 -20.88
C CYS A 86 2.97 2.18 -21.11
N HIS A 87 3.29 2.91 -20.04
CA HIS A 87 4.37 3.89 -20.00
C HIS A 87 5.73 3.19 -19.96
N ALA A 88 6.65 3.62 -20.83
CA ALA A 88 7.96 2.98 -21.02
C ALA A 88 8.82 2.94 -19.74
N GLY A 89 9.59 1.86 -19.57
CA GLY A 89 10.55 1.72 -18.46
C GLY A 89 9.90 1.64 -17.07
N ARG A 90 8.61 1.31 -16.98
CA ARG A 90 7.86 1.15 -15.73
C ARG A 90 7.13 -0.19 -15.72
N ARG A 91 7.28 -0.97 -14.65
CA ARG A 91 6.50 -2.20 -14.47
C ARG A 91 5.03 -1.86 -14.32
N VAL A 92 4.20 -2.66 -14.98
CA VAL A 92 2.76 -2.72 -14.74
C VAL A 92 2.52 -3.70 -13.61
N VAL A 93 1.77 -3.28 -12.61
CA VAL A 93 1.18 -4.15 -11.58
C VAL A 93 -0.24 -4.46 -12.02
N ILE A 94 -0.63 -5.74 -12.06
CA ILE A 94 -1.97 -6.17 -12.41
C ILE A 94 -2.57 -6.91 -11.21
N GLN A 95 -3.78 -6.54 -10.80
CA GLN A 95 -4.47 -7.07 -9.62
C GLN A 95 -5.95 -7.33 -9.90
N ASP A 96 -6.51 -8.40 -9.33
CA ASP A 96 -7.95 -8.73 -9.40
C ASP A 96 -8.59 -8.84 -7.99
N GLY A 97 -8.04 -8.08 -7.03
CA GLY A 97 -8.41 -8.14 -5.62
C GLY A 97 -7.82 -9.33 -4.85
N THR A 98 -7.65 -10.49 -5.50
CA THR A 98 -7.13 -11.74 -4.89
C THR A 98 -5.68 -12.04 -5.24
N SER A 99 -5.31 -11.81 -6.50
CA SER A 99 -4.03 -12.11 -7.08
C SER A 99 -3.29 -10.82 -7.45
N THR A 100 -1.97 -10.89 -7.53
CA THR A 100 -1.16 -9.80 -8.09
C THR A 100 -0.07 -10.38 -8.99
N SER A 101 0.08 -9.81 -10.18
CA SER A 101 1.10 -10.15 -11.16
C SER A 101 1.82 -8.87 -11.59
N THR A 102 3.07 -8.99 -12.04
CA THR A 102 3.84 -7.85 -12.55
C THR A 102 4.38 -8.16 -13.93
N ALA A 103 4.43 -7.15 -14.79
CA ALA A 103 4.98 -7.25 -16.13
C ALA A 103 5.86 -6.04 -16.43
N ASP A 104 7.01 -6.28 -17.05
CA ASP A 104 7.84 -5.21 -17.60
C ASP A 104 7.15 -4.57 -18.82
N CYS A 105 7.24 -3.25 -18.95
CA CYS A 105 6.76 -2.52 -20.12
C CYS A 105 7.89 -2.40 -21.16
N HIS A 106 7.71 -3.03 -22.31
CA HIS A 106 8.66 -3.04 -23.43
C HIS A 106 7.96 -2.46 -24.67
N ASP A 107 8.60 -1.49 -25.33
CA ASP A 107 8.10 -0.80 -26.52
C ASP A 107 6.64 -0.31 -26.39
N GLY A 108 6.31 0.22 -25.21
CA GLY A 108 4.98 0.75 -24.87
C GLY A 108 3.91 -0.32 -24.67
N ARG A 109 4.27 -1.61 -24.55
CA ARG A 109 3.36 -2.73 -24.31
C ARG A 109 3.81 -3.63 -23.17
N TYR A 110 2.85 -4.31 -22.54
CA TYR A 110 3.11 -5.33 -21.54
C TYR A 110 2.32 -6.61 -21.83
N THR A 111 2.73 -7.73 -21.24
CA THR A 111 1.94 -8.96 -21.17
C THR A 111 2.23 -9.67 -19.85
N ALA A 112 1.16 -10.07 -19.17
CA ALA A 112 1.18 -10.84 -17.94
C ALA A 112 0.37 -12.13 -18.10
N ARG A 113 0.63 -13.10 -17.22
CA ARG A 113 -0.30 -14.20 -16.95
C ARG A 113 -0.83 -14.03 -15.53
N MET A 114 -2.11 -14.35 -15.35
CA MET A 114 -2.78 -14.47 -14.05
C MET A 114 -3.62 -15.74 -14.03
N PRO A 115 -3.96 -16.28 -12.84
CA PRO A 115 -4.93 -17.37 -12.72
C PRO A 115 -6.25 -17.05 -13.44
N ALA A 116 -6.95 -18.09 -13.90
CA ALA A 116 -8.35 -17.95 -14.25
C ALA A 116 -9.16 -17.45 -13.04
N GLY A 117 -10.07 -16.51 -13.28
CA GLY A 117 -10.84 -15.81 -12.27
C GLY A 117 -11.78 -14.80 -12.94
N ALA A 118 -12.61 -14.11 -12.17
CA ALA A 118 -13.45 -13.04 -12.71
C ALA A 118 -12.57 -11.89 -13.23
N ASP A 119 -12.89 -11.34 -14.40
CA ASP A 119 -12.27 -10.11 -14.92
C ASP A 119 -12.76 -8.85 -14.17
N GLU A 120 -13.69 -9.03 -13.24
CA GLU A 120 -14.31 -7.97 -12.44
C GLU A 120 -13.33 -7.50 -11.36
N GLY A 121 -13.14 -6.18 -11.26
CA GLY A 121 -12.15 -5.62 -10.35
C GLY A 121 -10.70 -5.78 -10.82
N LEU A 122 -10.47 -6.23 -12.06
CA LEU A 122 -9.14 -6.25 -12.66
C LEU A 122 -8.63 -4.82 -12.89
N VAL A 123 -7.53 -4.45 -12.23
CA VAL A 123 -6.86 -3.16 -12.36
C VAL A 123 -5.42 -3.39 -12.84
N ALA A 124 -4.96 -2.55 -13.76
CA ALA A 124 -3.57 -2.49 -14.20
C ALA A 124 -3.02 -1.08 -13.95
N THR A 125 -1.91 -0.99 -13.22
CA THR A 125 -1.40 0.25 -12.64
C THR A 125 0.10 0.41 -12.81
N GLN A 126 0.55 1.64 -13.06
CA GLN A 126 1.95 2.05 -13.10
C GLN A 126 2.18 3.27 -12.21
N VAL A 127 3.16 3.16 -11.31
CA VAL A 127 3.73 4.30 -10.60
C VAL A 127 4.84 4.90 -11.45
N LEU A 128 4.68 6.16 -11.85
CA LEU A 128 5.63 6.88 -12.70
C LEU A 128 6.58 7.71 -11.84
N LEU A 129 7.85 7.82 -12.25
CA LEU A 129 8.86 8.54 -11.46
C LEU A 129 8.56 10.04 -11.29
N ASN A 130 7.78 10.64 -12.20
CA ASN A 130 7.32 12.02 -12.07
C ASN A 130 6.28 12.22 -10.94
N GLY A 131 5.89 11.15 -10.23
CA GLY A 131 4.93 11.14 -9.13
C GLY A 131 3.49 10.84 -9.55
N ASN A 132 3.21 10.62 -10.83
CA ASN A 132 1.87 10.23 -11.28
C ASN A 132 1.63 8.74 -11.06
N ILE A 133 0.36 8.39 -10.83
CA ILE A 133 -0.13 7.01 -10.85
C ILE A 133 -1.09 6.90 -12.04
N ALA A 134 -0.75 6.08 -13.02
CA ALA A 134 -1.63 5.77 -14.15
C ALA A 134 -2.25 4.40 -13.93
N ALA A 135 -3.58 4.32 -13.95
CA ALA A 135 -4.33 3.09 -13.78
C ALA A 135 -5.37 2.93 -14.89
N THR A 136 -5.86 1.71 -15.06
CA THR A 136 -7.07 1.40 -15.83
C THR A 136 -7.71 0.16 -15.23
N ARG A 137 -9.05 0.06 -15.28
CA ARG A 137 -9.78 -1.02 -14.61
C ARG A 137 -10.96 -1.53 -15.44
N VAL A 138 -11.28 -2.81 -15.27
CA VAL A 138 -12.42 -3.47 -15.92
C VAL A 138 -13.66 -3.34 -15.01
N ASP A 139 -14.49 -2.35 -15.29
CA ASP A 139 -15.70 -2.03 -14.52
C ASP A 139 -16.97 -2.72 -15.05
N LYS A 140 -17.54 -3.66 -14.28
CA LYS A 140 -18.95 -4.09 -14.44
C LYS A 140 -19.95 -3.40 -13.52
N LEU A 141 -19.51 -2.64 -12.50
CA LEU A 141 -20.39 -1.88 -11.60
C LEU A 141 -21.31 -0.86 -12.32
N ARG A 142 -21.06 -0.60 -13.61
CA ARG A 142 -21.87 0.29 -14.47
C ARG A 142 -22.99 -0.41 -15.25
N THR A 143 -23.06 -1.75 -15.28
CA THR A 143 -24.01 -2.47 -16.18
C THR A 143 -25.36 -2.82 -15.56
N SER A 144 -25.53 -2.75 -14.24
CA SER A 144 -26.84 -2.93 -13.60
C SER A 144 -27.74 -1.69 -13.85
N PRO A 145 -28.96 -1.87 -14.40
CA PRO A 145 -29.95 -0.81 -14.46
C PRO A 145 -30.21 -0.25 -13.05
N ALA A 146 -30.26 1.08 -12.92
CA ALA A 146 -30.69 1.70 -11.68
C ALA A 146 -32.20 1.43 -11.47
N GLY A 147 -32.59 1.09 -10.25
CA GLY A 147 -33.99 1.12 -9.84
C GLY A 147 -34.54 2.54 -9.76
N GLN A 148 -35.73 2.69 -9.15
CA GLN A 148 -36.24 4.01 -8.77
C GLN A 148 -35.20 4.74 -7.90
N ARG A 149 -35.02 6.04 -8.15
CA ARG A 149 -34.20 6.90 -7.28
C ARG A 149 -34.95 7.13 -5.97
N ILE A 150 -34.26 7.02 -4.84
CA ILE A 150 -34.84 7.20 -3.51
C ILE A 150 -34.06 8.24 -2.69
N PRO A 151 -34.72 8.92 -1.73
CA PRO A 151 -34.04 9.84 -0.82
C PRO A 151 -33.20 9.05 0.21
N PRO A 152 -32.16 9.68 0.81
CA PRO A 152 -31.28 9.00 1.78
C PRO A 152 -31.99 8.39 2.99
N ALA A 153 -33.13 8.95 3.41
CA ALA A 153 -33.94 8.44 4.52
C ALA A 153 -34.53 7.03 4.28
N GLU A 154 -34.68 6.61 3.02
CA GLU A 154 -35.23 5.29 2.68
C GLU A 154 -34.16 4.22 2.45
N LEU A 155 -32.87 4.59 2.40
CA LEU A 155 -31.77 3.71 2.02
C LEU A 155 -31.70 2.40 2.84
N GLY A 156 -31.89 2.46 4.16
CA GLY A 156 -31.85 1.26 5.01
C GLY A 156 -32.95 0.25 4.65
N LYS A 157 -34.17 0.73 4.40
CA LYS A 157 -35.32 -0.10 4.00
C LYS A 157 -35.13 -0.68 2.59
N ALA A 158 -34.61 0.13 1.67
CA ALA A 158 -34.32 -0.32 0.31
C ALA A 158 -33.21 -1.38 0.28
N LEU A 159 -32.13 -1.19 1.06
CA LEU A 159 -31.02 -2.15 1.16
C LEU A 159 -31.45 -3.51 1.72
N ALA A 160 -32.28 -3.53 2.76
CA ALA A 160 -32.84 -4.77 3.33
C ALA A 160 -33.76 -5.53 2.35
N SER A 161 -34.40 -4.78 1.44
CA SER A 161 -35.31 -5.30 0.40
C SER A 161 -34.60 -5.70 -0.90
N ALA A 162 -33.40 -5.18 -1.14
CA ALA A 162 -32.63 -5.39 -2.36
C ALA A 162 -32.16 -6.84 -2.51
N ARG A 163 -32.03 -7.28 -3.75
CA ARG A 163 -31.46 -8.58 -4.14
C ARG A 163 -29.96 -8.42 -4.41
N PRO A 164 -29.15 -9.49 -4.28
CA PRO A 164 -27.72 -9.41 -4.58
C PRO A 164 -27.46 -8.89 -6.00
N GLY A 165 -26.59 -7.89 -6.16
CA GLY A 165 -26.27 -7.24 -7.44
C GLY A 165 -27.22 -6.11 -7.86
N ASP A 166 -28.25 -5.81 -7.08
CA ASP A 166 -29.13 -4.67 -7.33
C ASP A 166 -28.38 -3.34 -7.16
N ARG A 167 -28.82 -2.31 -7.90
CA ARG A 167 -28.30 -0.94 -7.84
C ARG A 167 -29.38 0.03 -7.36
N ILE A 168 -29.23 0.49 -6.12
CA ILE A 168 -30.04 1.54 -5.50
C ILE A 168 -29.43 2.88 -5.90
N ALA A 169 -30.11 3.61 -6.78
CA ALA A 169 -29.72 4.97 -7.12
C ALA A 169 -30.29 5.96 -6.10
N VAL A 170 -29.49 6.94 -5.69
CA VAL A 170 -29.96 8.01 -4.80
C VAL A 170 -30.48 9.19 -5.63
N GLU A 171 -31.47 9.90 -5.09
CA GLU A 171 -31.92 11.18 -5.61
C GLU A 171 -30.79 12.22 -5.56
N ALA A 172 -30.65 13.02 -6.62
CA ALA A 172 -29.62 14.06 -6.69
C ALA A 172 -29.97 15.21 -5.73
N GLY A 173 -29.01 15.68 -4.94
CA GLY A 173 -29.27 16.69 -3.91
C GLY A 173 -28.11 16.93 -2.95
N THR A 174 -28.28 17.91 -2.07
CA THR A 174 -27.42 18.14 -0.92
C THR A 174 -28.22 17.87 0.35
N TYR A 175 -27.72 16.97 1.20
CA TYR A 175 -28.38 16.51 2.41
C TYR A 175 -27.50 16.83 3.63
N ALA A 176 -27.98 17.72 4.49
CA ALA A 176 -27.31 18.11 5.71
C ALA A 176 -27.72 17.21 6.89
N ASP A 177 -26.85 17.10 7.89
CA ASP A 177 -27.15 16.56 9.23
C ASP A 177 -27.86 15.19 9.24
N THR A 178 -27.64 14.38 8.20
CA THR A 178 -28.41 13.17 7.94
C THR A 178 -27.80 11.98 8.68
N THR A 179 -28.61 11.18 9.38
CA THR A 179 -28.15 9.91 9.96
C THR A 179 -28.71 8.75 9.16
N ILE A 180 -27.84 7.90 8.61
CA ILE A 180 -28.20 6.77 7.73
C ILE A 180 -27.66 5.49 8.35
N ASN A 181 -28.56 4.55 8.66
CA ASN A 181 -28.21 3.25 9.22
C ASN A 181 -28.47 2.15 8.19
N LEU A 182 -27.41 1.46 7.78
CA LEU A 182 -27.43 0.36 6.81
C LEU A 182 -27.08 -0.93 7.55
N SER A 183 -28.09 -1.55 8.18
CA SER A 183 -27.93 -2.71 9.07
C SER A 183 -28.05 -4.07 8.37
N GLU A 184 -28.87 -4.17 7.32
CA GLU A 184 -29.18 -5.42 6.62
C GLU A 184 -28.97 -5.28 5.11
N SER A 185 -28.42 -6.32 4.48
CA SER A 185 -28.19 -6.45 3.04
C SER A 185 -28.30 -7.92 2.65
N ARG A 186 -28.76 -8.19 1.42
CA ARG A 186 -28.76 -9.53 0.81
C ARG A 186 -27.66 -9.70 -0.25
N GLY A 187 -26.70 -8.77 -0.28
CA GLY A 187 -25.54 -8.84 -1.16
C GLY A 187 -24.66 -10.07 -0.89
N SER A 188 -23.89 -10.47 -1.88
CA SER A 188 -22.87 -11.54 -1.79
C SER A 188 -21.53 -11.08 -2.37
N ALA A 189 -20.48 -11.89 -2.22
CA ALA A 189 -19.14 -11.55 -2.73
C ALA A 189 -19.13 -11.22 -4.23
N ASP A 190 -19.76 -12.06 -5.05
CA ASP A 190 -19.82 -11.87 -6.52
C ASP A 190 -20.91 -10.88 -6.95
N ARG A 191 -21.86 -10.56 -6.06
CA ARG A 191 -23.03 -9.71 -6.34
C ARG A 191 -23.37 -8.84 -5.12
N PRO A 192 -22.54 -7.87 -4.76
CA PRO A 192 -22.84 -6.92 -3.69
C PRO A 192 -24.02 -6.01 -4.09
N VAL A 193 -24.68 -5.38 -3.12
CA VAL A 193 -25.67 -4.34 -3.42
C VAL A 193 -24.96 -3.00 -3.56
N ILE A 194 -25.22 -2.28 -4.65
CA ILE A 194 -24.59 -0.99 -4.95
C ILE A 194 -25.54 0.14 -4.55
N ILE A 195 -25.10 1.01 -3.65
CA ILE A 195 -25.73 2.29 -3.36
C ILE A 195 -24.95 3.37 -4.11
N ASP A 196 -25.59 4.02 -5.08
CA ASP A 196 -24.92 4.88 -6.07
C ASP A 196 -25.45 6.31 -6.05
N GLY A 197 -24.59 7.25 -5.62
CA GLY A 197 -24.83 8.69 -5.66
C GLY A 197 -24.60 9.32 -7.04
N ASN A 198 -24.01 8.57 -7.98
CA ASN A 198 -23.77 8.97 -9.37
C ASN A 198 -23.08 10.35 -9.51
N ASN A 199 -22.21 10.70 -8.55
CA ASN A 199 -21.54 12.00 -8.41
C ASN A 199 -22.50 13.21 -8.34
N ALA A 200 -23.76 12.98 -8.01
CA ALA A 200 -24.83 13.98 -7.94
C ALA A 200 -25.42 14.14 -6.52
N VAL A 201 -24.84 13.46 -5.53
CA VAL A 201 -25.27 13.52 -4.12
C VAL A 201 -24.15 14.04 -3.24
N ALA A 202 -24.48 15.07 -2.46
CA ALA A 202 -23.61 15.66 -1.46
C ALA A 202 -24.20 15.51 -0.05
N PHE A 203 -23.35 15.17 0.91
CA PHE A 203 -23.62 15.14 2.33
C PHE A 203 -22.81 16.24 3.04
N THR A 204 -23.42 16.93 4.00
CA THR A 204 -22.80 18.04 4.75
C THR A 204 -23.12 18.01 6.25
N GLY A 205 -22.40 18.79 7.06
CA GLY A 205 -22.74 19.02 8.47
C GLY A 205 -22.50 17.79 9.36
N ALA A 206 -23.41 17.55 10.31
CA ALA A 206 -23.34 16.45 11.27
C ALA A 206 -23.73 15.07 10.69
N THR A 207 -23.66 14.91 9.35
CA THR A 207 -24.03 13.67 8.65
C THR A 207 -23.19 12.47 9.10
N ARG A 208 -23.84 11.32 9.30
CA ARG A 208 -23.20 10.04 9.68
C ARG A 208 -23.85 8.87 8.95
N ILE A 209 -23.04 8.01 8.36
CA ILE A 209 -23.46 6.76 7.72
C ILE A 209 -22.88 5.58 8.50
N GLN A 210 -23.73 4.74 9.07
CA GLN A 210 -23.35 3.53 9.79
C GLN A 210 -23.64 2.31 8.92
N ILE A 211 -22.60 1.54 8.58
CA ILE A 211 -22.69 0.40 7.67
C ILE A 211 -22.35 -0.88 8.45
N GLY A 212 -23.37 -1.50 9.03
CA GLY A 212 -23.31 -2.83 9.67
C GLY A 212 -23.63 -3.98 8.71
N ALA A 213 -24.29 -3.68 7.59
CA ALA A 213 -24.61 -4.62 6.53
C ALA A 213 -23.34 -5.07 5.79
N GLY A 214 -23.29 -6.35 5.40
CA GLY A 214 -22.20 -6.90 4.58
C GLY A 214 -22.46 -6.82 3.07
N HIS A 215 -21.39 -6.91 2.27
CA HIS A 215 -21.43 -6.92 0.80
C HIS A 215 -22.20 -5.71 0.21
N VAL A 216 -21.80 -4.51 0.64
CA VAL A 216 -22.38 -3.22 0.21
C VAL A 216 -21.30 -2.38 -0.45
N VAL A 217 -21.59 -1.80 -1.62
CA VAL A 217 -20.74 -0.79 -2.26
C VAL A 217 -21.40 0.58 -2.11
N LEU A 218 -20.73 1.54 -1.49
CA LEU A 218 -21.12 2.95 -1.48
C LEU A 218 -20.28 3.70 -2.53
N ARG A 219 -20.94 4.26 -3.55
CA ARG A 219 -20.29 4.75 -4.77
C ARG A 219 -20.68 6.18 -5.13
N GLY A 220 -19.69 7.01 -5.47
CA GLY A 220 -19.93 8.30 -6.16
C GLY A 220 -20.65 9.35 -5.32
N PHE A 221 -20.27 9.49 -4.04
CA PHE A 221 -20.80 10.50 -3.12
C PHE A 221 -19.81 11.62 -2.86
N THR A 222 -20.31 12.80 -2.49
CA THR A 222 -19.47 13.88 -1.95
C THR A 222 -19.80 14.11 -0.48
N PHE A 223 -18.80 14.09 0.40
CA PHE A 223 -18.87 14.48 1.80
C PHE A 223 -18.13 15.81 1.93
N ARG A 224 -18.87 16.91 2.08
CA ARG A 224 -18.30 18.27 2.11
C ARG A 224 -18.60 18.95 3.44
N ASP A 225 -17.55 19.38 4.13
CA ASP A 225 -17.66 19.98 5.46
C ASP A 225 -18.51 19.11 6.42
N VAL A 226 -18.33 17.77 6.31
CA VAL A 226 -18.95 16.80 7.22
C VAL A 226 -18.07 16.67 8.46
N GLY A 227 -18.68 16.58 9.63
CA GLY A 227 -17.98 16.40 10.90
C GLY A 227 -17.32 15.02 11.07
N ILE A 228 -16.95 14.72 12.30
CA ILE A 228 -16.29 13.45 12.67
C ILE A 228 -17.24 12.24 12.52
N GLY A 229 -16.70 11.11 12.09
CA GLY A 229 -17.43 9.85 11.91
C GLY A 229 -18.40 9.86 10.73
N ALA A 230 -18.06 10.53 9.63
CA ALA A 230 -18.88 10.62 8.41
C ALA A 230 -19.32 9.24 7.91
N ILE A 231 -18.41 8.25 7.93
CA ILE A 231 -18.72 6.84 7.66
C ILE A 231 -18.11 5.96 8.76
N THR A 232 -18.90 5.06 9.34
CA THR A 232 -18.43 3.98 10.20
C THR A 232 -18.84 2.63 9.61
N ILE A 233 -17.85 1.76 9.39
CA ILE A 233 -18.00 0.41 8.84
C ILE A 233 -17.82 -0.61 9.97
N THR A 234 -18.87 -1.39 10.21
CA THR A 234 -18.89 -2.57 11.10
C THR A 234 -19.38 -3.83 10.38
N GLY A 235 -19.84 -3.72 9.14
CA GLY A 235 -20.18 -4.85 8.27
C GLY A 235 -18.99 -5.34 7.44
N PRO A 236 -18.89 -6.66 7.15
CA PRO A 236 -17.79 -7.22 6.35
C PRO A 236 -17.97 -6.98 4.84
N ALA A 237 -16.86 -6.90 4.11
CA ALA A 237 -16.84 -6.71 2.65
C ALA A 237 -17.66 -5.48 2.19
N VAL A 238 -17.54 -4.38 2.94
CA VAL A 238 -18.05 -3.06 2.53
C VAL A 238 -17.00 -2.35 1.69
N ARG A 239 -17.41 -1.78 0.56
CA ARG A 239 -16.55 -0.98 -0.32
C ARG A 239 -17.00 0.47 -0.37
N ILE A 240 -16.08 1.41 -0.16
CA ILE A 240 -16.31 2.84 -0.38
C ILE A 240 -15.49 3.25 -1.61
N THR A 241 -16.16 3.66 -2.68
CA THR A 241 -15.50 3.91 -3.97
C THR A 241 -15.93 5.19 -4.68
N GLU A 242 -15.05 5.75 -5.50
CA GLU A 242 -15.31 6.91 -6.36
C GLU A 242 -15.85 8.15 -5.62
N SER A 243 -15.61 8.28 -4.32
CA SER A 243 -16.23 9.30 -3.48
C SER A 243 -15.25 10.41 -3.09
N ASN A 244 -15.77 11.62 -2.88
CA ASN A 244 -15.00 12.82 -2.58
C ASN A 244 -15.24 13.25 -1.13
N PHE A 245 -14.19 13.38 -0.34
CA PHE A 245 -14.21 13.88 1.03
C PHE A 245 -13.46 15.22 1.04
N SER A 246 -14.17 16.30 1.32
CA SER A 246 -13.62 17.66 1.33
C SER A 246 -13.85 18.28 2.70
N ASN A 247 -12.78 18.72 3.34
CA ASN A 247 -12.80 19.32 4.67
C ASN A 247 -13.43 18.44 5.78
N CYS A 248 -13.40 17.11 5.61
CA CYS A 248 -14.02 16.18 6.54
C CYS A 248 -13.34 16.21 7.92
N GLY A 249 -14.14 16.09 8.99
CA GLY A 249 -13.68 16.18 10.37
C GLY A 249 -13.89 17.54 11.02
N ASP A 250 -13.32 17.71 12.21
CA ASP A 250 -13.43 18.88 13.07
C ASP A 250 -12.00 19.40 13.38
N PRO A 251 -11.65 20.66 13.06
CA PRO A 251 -10.30 21.18 13.24
C PRO A 251 -9.91 21.35 14.71
N GLN A 252 -10.87 21.29 15.64
CA GLN A 252 -10.62 21.23 17.09
C GLN A 252 -10.47 19.80 17.59
N LYS A 253 -10.72 18.79 16.74
CA LYS A 253 -10.54 17.36 17.01
C LYS A 253 -9.75 16.69 15.88
N PRO A 254 -8.49 17.10 15.63
CA PRO A 254 -7.68 16.51 14.57
C PRO A 254 -7.46 15.00 14.75
N GLN A 255 -7.50 14.52 16.00
CA GLN A 255 -7.36 13.10 16.37
C GLN A 255 -8.61 12.24 16.19
N ALA A 256 -9.74 12.85 15.82
CA ALA A 256 -10.93 12.09 15.45
C ALA A 256 -10.81 11.59 14.00
N GLU A 257 -11.76 10.80 13.53
CA GLU A 257 -11.67 10.10 12.25
C GLU A 257 -12.82 10.51 11.29
N CYS A 258 -12.54 10.62 9.99
CA CYS A 258 -13.56 10.82 8.96
C CYS A 258 -14.23 9.50 8.54
N VAL A 259 -13.44 8.52 8.11
CA VAL A 259 -13.88 7.16 7.75
C VAL A 259 -13.26 6.15 8.70
N ILE A 260 -14.09 5.29 9.28
CA ILE A 260 -13.68 4.38 10.36
C ILE A 260 -14.09 2.95 10.05
N VAL A 261 -13.13 2.03 10.03
CA VAL A 261 -13.40 0.59 10.00
C VAL A 261 -13.20 0.05 11.42
N ARG A 262 -14.24 -0.52 12.02
CA ARG A 262 -14.22 -1.07 13.38
C ARG A 262 -14.46 -2.58 13.37
N ALA A 263 -14.50 -3.21 14.54
CA ALA A 263 -14.87 -4.61 14.70
C ALA A 263 -16.12 -4.98 13.89
N GLY A 264 -16.05 -6.13 13.21
CA GLY A 264 -16.98 -6.61 12.18
C GLY A 264 -16.59 -6.21 10.76
N GLY A 265 -15.90 -5.07 10.57
CA GLY A 265 -15.48 -4.48 9.29
C GLY A 265 -14.38 -5.20 8.52
N LYS A 266 -14.40 -6.54 8.47
CA LYS A 266 -13.39 -7.37 7.80
C LYS A 266 -13.45 -7.19 6.28
N ASN A 267 -12.29 -7.24 5.63
CA ASN A 267 -12.15 -7.12 4.17
C ASN A 267 -12.79 -5.82 3.61
N ALA A 268 -12.77 -4.72 4.35
CA ALA A 268 -13.25 -3.43 3.86
C ALA A 268 -12.34 -2.92 2.72
N GLU A 269 -12.93 -2.43 1.63
CA GLU A 269 -12.22 -1.89 0.46
C GLU A 269 -12.47 -0.37 0.38
N LEU A 270 -11.42 0.44 0.29
CA LEU A 270 -11.53 1.89 0.18
C LEU A 270 -10.70 2.31 -1.03
N ASP A 271 -11.35 2.65 -2.15
CA ASP A 271 -10.66 2.84 -3.41
C ASP A 271 -11.16 3.95 -4.35
N PHE A 272 -10.23 4.56 -5.11
CA PHE A 272 -10.49 5.70 -6.00
C PHE A 272 -11.24 6.88 -5.35
N ASN A 273 -11.13 7.03 -4.02
CA ASN A 273 -11.66 8.18 -3.30
C ASN A 273 -10.65 9.33 -3.28
N THR A 274 -11.14 10.56 -3.12
CA THR A 274 -10.30 11.75 -2.96
C THR A 274 -10.56 12.40 -1.61
N PHE A 275 -9.54 12.51 -0.77
CA PHE A 275 -9.55 13.24 0.51
C PHE A 275 -8.77 14.55 0.33
N THR A 276 -9.47 15.69 0.45
CA THR A 276 -8.90 17.03 0.30
C THR A 276 -9.14 17.87 1.55
N GLY A 277 -8.09 18.46 2.13
CA GLY A 277 -8.24 19.40 3.24
C GLY A 277 -8.80 18.80 4.53
N SER A 278 -8.66 17.48 4.75
CA SER A 278 -9.18 16.78 5.93
C SER A 278 -8.76 17.48 7.23
N ARG A 279 -9.73 17.81 8.07
CA ARG A 279 -9.54 18.52 9.35
C ARG A 279 -9.27 17.56 10.52
N SER A 280 -9.54 16.28 10.31
CA SER A 280 -9.19 15.18 11.21
C SER A 280 -8.57 14.01 10.41
N MET A 281 -8.18 12.93 11.08
CA MET A 281 -7.65 11.70 10.46
C MET A 281 -8.57 11.21 9.33
N SER A 282 -8.03 10.89 8.15
CA SER A 282 -8.89 10.62 6.97
C SER A 282 -9.45 9.20 6.97
N ILE A 283 -8.61 8.18 7.18
CA ILE A 283 -9.02 6.78 7.32
C ILE A 283 -8.38 6.17 8.57
N ASN A 284 -9.21 5.55 9.41
CA ASN A 284 -8.75 4.73 10.53
C ASN A 284 -9.27 3.29 10.39
N VAL A 285 -8.36 2.32 10.46
CA VAL A 285 -8.73 0.91 10.67
C VAL A 285 -8.49 0.59 12.15
N HIS A 286 -9.55 0.70 12.94
CA HIS A 286 -9.50 0.71 14.40
C HIS A 286 -9.39 -0.72 14.93
N ALA A 287 -8.23 -1.08 15.47
CA ALA A 287 -8.06 -2.34 16.18
C ALA A 287 -8.91 -2.32 17.45
N GLY A 288 -9.76 -3.32 17.64
CA GLY A 288 -10.33 -3.64 18.94
C GLY A 288 -9.25 -4.12 19.91
N ASN A 289 -9.64 -4.58 21.10
CA ASN A 289 -8.67 -5.22 22.01
C ASN A 289 -8.02 -6.46 21.36
N ASP A 290 -6.78 -6.80 21.69
CA ASP A 290 -6.04 -7.86 20.98
C ASP A 290 -6.76 -9.23 20.92
N GLY A 291 -7.59 -9.55 21.91
CA GLY A 291 -8.43 -10.76 21.95
C GLY A 291 -9.87 -10.61 21.41
N GLU A 292 -10.22 -9.46 20.84
CA GLU A 292 -11.58 -9.14 20.39
C GLU A 292 -11.98 -9.97 19.16
N GLN A 293 -13.10 -10.68 19.25
CA GLN A 293 -13.65 -11.36 18.08
C GLN A 293 -14.18 -10.33 17.08
N GLY A 294 -13.80 -10.48 15.82
CA GLY A 294 -14.31 -9.62 14.75
C GLY A 294 -13.38 -8.49 14.31
N GLN A 295 -12.13 -8.40 14.82
CA GLN A 295 -11.11 -7.45 14.35
C GLN A 295 -11.18 -7.17 12.84
N PRO A 296 -11.06 -5.89 12.38
CA PRO A 296 -11.20 -5.48 10.98
C PRO A 296 -9.97 -5.85 10.14
N VAL A 297 -9.75 -7.15 9.98
CA VAL A 297 -8.63 -7.71 9.24
C VAL A 297 -8.79 -7.52 7.72
N ASN A 298 -7.66 -7.50 7.02
CA ASN A 298 -7.53 -7.45 5.56
C ASN A 298 -8.15 -6.22 4.88
N ALA A 299 -8.25 -5.08 5.56
CA ALA A 299 -8.66 -3.84 4.92
C ALA A 299 -7.73 -3.51 3.72
N PHE A 300 -8.31 -3.17 2.57
CA PHE A 300 -7.58 -2.85 1.35
C PHE A 300 -7.85 -1.39 0.96
N ILE A 301 -6.85 -0.53 1.15
CA ILE A 301 -6.93 0.91 0.90
C ILE A 301 -6.06 1.19 -0.33
N HIS A 302 -6.67 1.44 -1.48
CA HIS A 302 -5.90 1.56 -2.72
C HIS A 302 -6.40 2.61 -3.70
N HIS A 303 -5.47 3.15 -4.50
CA HIS A 303 -5.81 4.11 -5.55
C HIS A 303 -6.56 5.37 -5.06
N ASN A 304 -6.45 5.72 -3.78
CA ASN A 304 -7.01 6.97 -3.25
C ASN A 304 -6.05 8.14 -3.44
N VAL A 305 -6.58 9.35 -3.46
CA VAL A 305 -5.81 10.60 -3.49
C VAL A 305 -6.01 11.32 -2.16
N PHE A 306 -4.94 11.47 -1.37
CA PHE A 306 -4.88 12.35 -0.21
C PHE A 306 -4.13 13.61 -0.63
N ARG A 307 -4.76 14.77 -0.50
CA ARG A 307 -4.19 16.02 -1.00
C ARG A 307 -4.49 17.22 -0.12
N ASP A 308 -3.54 18.14 -0.05
CA ASP A 308 -3.71 19.44 0.60
C ASP A 308 -4.26 19.31 2.04
N ILE A 309 -3.83 18.29 2.79
CA ILE A 309 -4.27 18.02 4.17
C ILE A 309 -3.39 18.84 5.11
N PRO A 310 -3.92 19.89 5.77
CA PRO A 310 -3.13 20.75 6.62
C PRO A 310 -2.73 20.03 7.90
N LYS A 311 -1.52 20.29 8.38
CA LYS A 311 -1.08 19.90 9.71
C LYS A 311 -1.76 20.77 10.77
N LEU A 312 -2.78 20.23 11.44
CA LEU A 312 -3.50 20.87 12.55
C LEU A 312 -3.12 20.26 13.90
N SER A 313 -2.30 19.20 13.91
CA SER A 313 -1.73 18.60 15.12
C SER A 313 -0.29 18.10 14.89
N ASP A 314 0.46 17.93 15.97
CA ASP A 314 1.76 17.24 15.97
C ASP A 314 1.66 15.73 16.22
N ASN A 315 0.45 15.19 16.44
CA ASN A 315 0.18 13.77 16.64
C ASN A 315 -1.31 13.42 16.45
N GLY A 316 -1.61 12.39 15.66
CA GLY A 316 -2.92 11.74 15.59
C GLY A 316 -3.85 12.18 14.45
N GLN A 317 -3.41 13.06 13.54
CA GLN A 317 -4.19 13.51 12.37
C GLN A 317 -3.75 12.79 11.08
N GLU A 318 -3.34 11.53 11.18
CA GLU A 318 -2.76 10.82 10.03
C GLU A 318 -3.76 10.72 8.84
N PRO A 319 -3.32 10.90 7.59
CA PRO A 319 -4.11 10.53 6.41
C PRO A 319 -4.58 9.06 6.48
N ILE A 320 -3.74 8.14 6.92
CA ILE A 320 -4.14 6.75 7.26
C ILE A 320 -3.51 6.31 8.58
N GLN A 321 -4.31 5.80 9.51
CA GLN A 321 -3.84 5.02 10.64
C GLN A 321 -4.41 3.59 10.58
N ILE A 322 -3.54 2.60 10.81
CA ILE A 322 -3.92 1.20 11.01
C ILE A 322 -3.59 0.81 12.46
N ALA A 323 -4.62 0.43 13.21
CA ALA A 323 -4.67 0.08 14.63
C ALA A 323 -4.50 1.24 15.64
N GLY A 324 -4.93 0.95 16.87
CA GLY A 324 -4.82 1.78 18.08
C GLY A 324 -5.76 3.00 18.14
N PRO A 325 -6.15 3.46 19.34
CA PRO A 325 -6.39 4.86 19.60
C PRO A 325 -5.07 5.55 20.03
N ASN A 326 -4.82 6.75 19.50
CA ASN A 326 -3.87 7.75 20.02
C ASN A 326 -2.52 7.23 20.59
N GLY A 327 -1.79 6.44 19.81
CA GLY A 327 -0.36 6.18 20.03
C GLY A 327 0.02 4.79 20.53
N GLY A 328 -0.94 3.95 20.93
CA GLY A 328 -0.69 2.53 21.23
C GLY A 328 -0.56 1.67 19.97
N GLY A 329 0.38 0.72 19.98
CA GLY A 329 0.38 -0.43 19.06
C GLY A 329 -0.63 -1.50 19.49
N SER A 330 -1.05 -2.35 18.55
CA SER A 330 -1.87 -3.55 18.82
C SER A 330 -1.16 -4.79 18.31
N ASN A 331 -1.22 -5.89 19.05
CA ASN A 331 -0.68 -7.19 18.61
C ASN A 331 -1.64 -7.94 17.67
N ALA A 332 -2.90 -7.50 17.55
CA ALA A 332 -3.82 -8.03 16.56
C ALA A 332 -3.27 -7.81 15.15
N GLU A 333 -3.07 -8.90 14.39
CA GLU A 333 -2.53 -8.83 13.03
C GLU A 333 -3.62 -8.38 12.04
N LEU A 334 -3.78 -7.07 11.84
CA LEU A 334 -4.85 -6.55 10.96
C LEU A 334 -4.58 -6.81 9.47
N LYS A 335 -3.33 -7.05 9.06
CA LYS A 335 -2.97 -7.45 7.67
C LYS A 335 -3.52 -6.50 6.61
N ALA A 336 -3.59 -5.21 6.94
CA ALA A 336 -4.06 -4.18 6.03
C ALA A 336 -3.11 -4.05 4.82
N ARG A 337 -3.68 -3.77 3.65
CA ARG A 337 -2.97 -3.52 2.40
C ARG A 337 -3.20 -2.08 1.98
N ILE A 338 -2.13 -1.31 1.83
CA ILE A 338 -2.15 0.11 1.44
C ILE A 338 -1.34 0.23 0.15
N GLU A 339 -2.03 0.32 -1.00
CA GLU A 339 -1.39 0.13 -2.31
C GLU A 339 -1.80 1.20 -3.33
N HIS A 340 -0.86 1.69 -4.15
CA HIS A 340 -1.18 2.62 -5.24
C HIS A 340 -1.89 3.93 -4.85
N ASN A 341 -1.82 4.36 -3.59
CA ASN A 341 -2.37 5.65 -3.16
C ASN A 341 -1.40 6.79 -3.47
N LEU A 342 -1.95 7.98 -3.71
CA LEU A 342 -1.20 9.22 -3.91
C LEU A 342 -1.40 10.16 -2.72
N PHE A 343 -0.31 10.59 -2.10
CA PHE A 343 -0.27 11.59 -1.03
C PHE A 343 0.50 12.82 -1.54
N TYR A 344 -0.15 13.99 -1.60
CA TYR A 344 0.45 15.22 -2.13
C TYR A 344 0.10 16.44 -1.27
N ARG A 345 1.11 17.04 -0.61
CA ARG A 345 0.86 18.04 0.46
C ARG A 345 -0.15 17.52 1.50
N ALA A 346 -0.07 16.22 1.79
CA ALA A 346 -0.99 15.52 2.68
C ALA A 346 -0.26 15.22 3.99
N GLU A 347 -0.10 16.28 4.80
CA GLU A 347 0.62 16.22 6.06
C GLU A 347 -0.29 15.64 7.14
N GLY A 348 -1.14 16.48 7.73
CA GLY A 348 -1.96 16.15 8.90
C GLY A 348 -1.12 15.97 10.16
N ASP A 349 -0.17 15.03 10.11
CA ASP A 349 0.77 14.65 11.15
C ASP A 349 2.14 14.31 10.51
N ARG A 350 3.20 14.13 11.30
CA ARG A 350 4.51 13.60 10.84
C ARG A 350 4.45 12.14 10.34
N ASP A 351 3.34 11.46 10.57
CA ASP A 351 3.01 10.10 10.14
C ASP A 351 1.91 10.19 9.04
N ALA A 352 2.29 10.16 7.76
CA ALA A 352 1.32 10.17 6.65
C ALA A 352 0.54 8.85 6.56
N VAL A 353 1.23 7.75 6.90
CA VAL A 353 0.65 6.43 7.16
C VAL A 353 1.25 5.92 8.46
N SER A 354 0.41 5.66 9.44
CA SER A 354 0.79 5.16 10.77
C SER A 354 0.51 3.66 10.87
N ILE A 355 1.56 2.85 10.78
CA ILE A 355 1.46 1.39 10.92
C ILE A 355 1.70 1.04 12.40
N LYS A 356 0.62 0.71 13.12
CA LYS A 356 0.60 0.40 14.57
C LYS A 356 0.18 -1.07 14.84
N THR A 357 0.37 -1.97 13.86
CA THR A 357 -0.05 -3.39 13.91
C THR A 357 0.81 -4.31 13.01
N PRO A 358 1.03 -5.59 13.40
CA PRO A 358 1.75 -6.56 12.59
C PRO A 358 1.15 -6.87 11.20
N GLY A 359 2.03 -7.27 10.28
CA GLY A 359 1.65 -7.84 8.98
C GLY A 359 1.05 -6.86 7.96
N THR A 360 1.10 -5.56 8.22
CA THR A 360 0.65 -4.53 7.27
C THR A 360 1.56 -4.48 6.04
N THR A 361 0.96 -4.38 4.85
CA THR A 361 1.66 -4.20 3.57
C THR A 361 1.40 -2.80 3.03
N LEU A 362 2.47 -2.05 2.77
CA LEU A 362 2.47 -0.71 2.18
C LEU A 362 3.35 -0.73 0.92
N ARG A 363 2.75 -0.70 -0.27
CA ARG A 363 3.51 -0.82 -1.52
C ARG A 363 3.01 -0.01 -2.70
N TRP A 364 3.93 0.42 -3.56
CA TRP A 364 3.62 1.16 -4.79
C TRP A 364 2.82 2.46 -4.55
N ASN A 365 2.93 3.09 -3.38
CA ASN A 365 2.32 4.39 -3.11
C ASN A 365 3.26 5.53 -3.53
N VAL A 366 2.70 6.70 -3.83
CA VAL A 366 3.47 7.94 -4.05
C VAL A 366 3.23 8.90 -2.90
N PHE A 367 4.30 9.40 -2.31
CA PHE A 367 4.31 10.46 -1.30
C PHE A 367 5.13 11.62 -1.82
N ARG A 368 4.55 12.83 -1.85
CA ARG A 368 5.22 13.97 -2.48
C ARG A 368 4.90 15.32 -1.82
N ASP A 369 5.93 16.14 -1.68
CA ASP A 369 5.84 17.55 -1.26
C ASP A 369 5.07 17.71 0.07
N MET A 370 5.55 17.10 1.16
CA MET A 370 4.86 17.11 2.48
C MET A 370 5.85 16.86 3.63
N ASP A 371 5.70 17.52 4.77
CA ASP A 371 6.54 17.26 5.96
C ASP A 371 6.11 16.01 6.78
N ALA A 372 5.81 14.93 6.06
CA ALA A 372 5.33 13.67 6.61
C ALA A 372 5.92 12.47 5.84
N ALA A 373 5.76 11.26 6.36
CA ALA A 373 6.20 10.01 5.72
C ALA A 373 5.35 8.83 6.17
N PRO A 374 5.31 7.70 5.45
CA PRO A 374 4.84 6.44 6.01
C PRO A 374 5.82 5.93 7.07
N ASN A 375 5.33 5.52 8.24
CA ASN A 375 6.17 5.08 9.34
C ASN A 375 5.63 3.81 10.00
N ILE A 376 6.54 2.89 10.30
CA ILE A 376 6.25 1.74 11.15
C ILE A 376 6.47 2.21 12.59
N ARG A 377 5.42 2.21 13.40
CA ARG A 377 5.44 2.74 14.77
C ARG A 377 5.74 1.67 15.82
N GLY A 378 5.51 0.40 15.48
CA GLY A 378 5.80 -0.80 16.25
C GLY A 378 5.19 -2.04 15.58
N GLY A 379 5.27 -3.19 16.25
CA GLY A 379 4.80 -4.47 15.74
C GLY A 379 5.84 -5.22 14.90
N ARG A 380 5.39 -6.18 14.10
CA ARG A 380 6.29 -7.09 13.36
C ARG A 380 5.82 -7.44 11.94
N ASN A 381 6.73 -7.94 11.11
CA ASN A 381 6.41 -8.48 9.77
C ASN A 381 5.76 -7.48 8.78
N ALA A 382 5.88 -6.17 8.99
CA ALA A 382 5.45 -5.17 8.03
C ALA A 382 6.26 -5.24 6.72
N VAL A 383 5.62 -4.96 5.59
CA VAL A 383 6.23 -4.95 4.25
C VAL A 383 6.06 -3.57 3.65
N VAL A 384 7.14 -2.81 3.54
CA VAL A 384 7.19 -1.47 2.95
C VAL A 384 8.02 -1.55 1.67
N THR A 385 7.39 -1.75 0.51
CA THR A 385 8.11 -2.04 -0.74
C THR A 385 7.73 -1.14 -1.91
N ASP A 386 8.71 -0.77 -2.72
CA ASP A 386 8.53 -0.09 -4.02
C ASP A 386 7.70 1.21 -3.96
N ASN A 387 7.72 1.92 -2.83
CA ASN A 387 7.07 3.23 -2.70
C ASN A 387 7.97 4.35 -3.24
N LEU A 388 7.38 5.40 -3.79
CA LEU A 388 8.08 6.59 -4.29
C LEU A 388 7.85 7.77 -3.34
N LEU A 389 8.92 8.29 -2.76
CA LEU A 389 8.91 9.40 -1.81
C LEU A 389 9.74 10.56 -2.40
N ILE A 390 9.13 11.73 -2.59
CA ILE A 390 9.79 12.91 -3.17
C ILE A 390 9.55 14.13 -2.26
N ARG A 391 10.61 14.66 -1.64
CA ARG A 391 10.54 15.79 -0.69
C ARG A 391 9.54 15.51 0.45
N THR A 392 9.80 14.41 1.14
CA THR A 392 9.07 13.93 2.31
C THR A 392 9.94 13.96 3.57
N GLN A 393 9.38 13.61 4.73
CA GLN A 393 10.19 13.13 5.85
C GLN A 393 10.82 11.75 5.54
N ALA A 394 11.74 11.30 6.40
CA ALA A 394 12.31 9.96 6.34
C ALA A 394 11.30 8.87 6.75
N ILE A 395 11.36 7.70 6.12
CA ILE A 395 10.66 6.50 6.61
C ILE A 395 11.29 6.06 7.93
N ARG A 396 10.50 6.01 9.00
CA ARG A 396 10.90 5.50 10.32
C ARG A 396 10.48 4.04 10.48
N ILE A 397 11.41 3.24 10.99
CA ILE A 397 11.31 1.79 11.15
C ILE A 397 11.48 1.50 12.64
N ASN A 398 10.40 1.07 13.30
CA ASN A 398 10.35 0.64 14.70
C ASN A 398 9.66 -0.74 14.72
N GLY A 399 10.09 -1.65 15.59
CA GLY A 399 9.58 -3.04 15.59
C GLY A 399 10.45 -4.04 14.82
N SER A 400 9.98 -5.27 14.65
CA SER A 400 10.82 -6.40 14.21
C SER A 400 10.44 -7.09 12.89
N ASP A 401 11.43 -7.75 12.28
CA ASP A 401 11.26 -8.71 11.18
C ASP A 401 10.60 -8.10 9.93
N HIS A 402 10.80 -6.79 9.70
CA HIS A 402 10.22 -6.07 8.58
C HIS A 402 10.97 -6.32 7.27
N ARG A 403 10.32 -5.99 6.16
CA ARG A 403 10.95 -5.85 4.83
C ARG A 403 10.74 -4.44 4.32
N VAL A 404 11.84 -3.70 4.13
CA VAL A 404 11.84 -2.32 3.61
C VAL A 404 12.68 -2.32 2.33
N GLU A 405 12.02 -2.51 1.19
CA GLU A 405 12.69 -2.92 -0.05
C GLU A 405 12.30 -2.08 -1.27
N GLY A 406 13.24 -1.84 -2.19
CA GLY A 406 12.93 -1.20 -3.49
C GLY A 406 12.37 0.24 -3.45
N ASN A 407 12.25 0.86 -2.27
CA ASN A 407 11.68 2.20 -2.14
C ASN A 407 12.64 3.24 -2.73
N VAL A 408 12.08 4.29 -3.34
CA VAL A 408 12.83 5.38 -3.95
C VAL A 408 12.56 6.65 -3.12
N VAL A 409 13.57 7.12 -2.39
CA VAL A 409 13.48 8.29 -1.49
C VAL A 409 14.34 9.42 -2.04
N LEU A 410 13.72 10.51 -2.50
CA LEU A 410 14.37 11.61 -3.19
C LEU A 410 14.24 12.93 -2.41
N CYS A 411 15.38 13.49 -2.04
CA CYS A 411 15.55 14.78 -1.37
C CYS A 411 14.66 14.98 -0.13
N PRO A 412 14.75 14.10 0.88
CA PRO A 412 13.97 14.21 2.11
C PRO A 412 14.26 15.52 2.86
N SER A 413 13.25 16.12 3.48
CA SER A 413 13.29 17.48 4.06
C SER A 413 14.43 17.64 5.08
N ALA A 414 14.50 16.72 6.03
CA ALA A 414 15.54 16.63 7.07
C ALA A 414 16.92 16.15 6.56
N GLY A 415 17.05 15.78 5.28
CA GLY A 415 18.28 15.21 4.72
C GLY A 415 18.60 13.78 5.16
N ILE A 416 17.66 13.05 5.76
CA ILE A 416 17.80 11.65 6.14
C ILE A 416 16.89 10.79 5.25
N GLY A 417 17.40 9.74 4.62
CA GLY A 417 16.61 8.85 3.77
C GLY A 417 15.70 7.92 4.56
N LEU A 418 16.29 7.08 5.41
CA LEU A 418 15.59 6.14 6.29
C LEU A 418 16.08 6.30 7.73
N VAL A 419 15.21 6.02 8.71
CA VAL A 419 15.56 5.94 10.15
C VAL A 419 15.27 4.54 10.67
N VAL A 420 16.31 3.86 11.16
CA VAL A 420 16.24 2.55 11.82
C VAL A 420 16.30 2.78 13.32
N SER A 421 15.16 2.65 14.00
CA SER A 421 15.02 3.19 15.34
C SER A 421 15.69 2.36 16.43
N HIS A 422 16.42 3.04 17.31
CA HIS A 422 16.71 2.52 18.65
C HIS A 422 15.46 2.59 19.51
N GLY A 423 15.30 1.64 20.44
CA GLY A 423 14.19 1.63 21.37
C GLY A 423 14.28 2.80 22.33
N SER A 424 13.16 3.47 22.52
CA SER A 424 12.99 4.58 23.46
C SER A 424 11.52 4.63 23.92
N PRO A 425 11.17 5.36 24.99
CA PRO A 425 9.83 5.31 25.56
C PRO A 425 8.72 5.53 24.52
N GLY A 426 7.89 4.49 24.31
CA GLY A 426 6.80 4.47 23.32
C GLY A 426 7.20 4.08 21.89
N TYR A 427 8.42 3.56 21.68
CA TYR A 427 8.96 3.19 20.37
C TYR A 427 9.74 1.86 20.43
N GLU A 428 9.25 0.85 19.72
CA GLU A 428 9.91 -0.46 19.65
C GLU A 428 11.23 -0.40 18.87
N THR A 429 12.25 -1.11 19.37
CA THR A 429 13.56 -1.23 18.73
C THR A 429 13.46 -1.90 17.36
N ALA A 430 14.10 -1.31 16.36
CA ALA A 430 14.24 -1.89 15.04
C ALA A 430 15.14 -3.14 15.08
N ALA A 431 14.54 -4.31 14.91
CA ALA A 431 15.24 -5.59 14.97
C ALA A 431 15.00 -6.44 13.71
N ASN A 432 16.00 -7.23 13.31
CA ASN A 432 15.89 -8.26 12.25
C ASN A 432 15.35 -7.78 10.88
N THR A 433 15.32 -6.47 10.62
CA THR A 433 14.69 -5.91 9.42
C THR A 433 15.60 -6.07 8.19
N LEU A 434 15.04 -6.52 7.07
CA LEU A 434 15.71 -6.51 5.77
C LEU A 434 15.50 -5.16 5.09
N ILE A 435 16.57 -4.42 4.86
CA ILE A 435 16.58 -3.13 4.16
C ILE A 435 17.36 -3.29 2.85
N ARG A 436 16.66 -3.52 1.73
CA ARG A 436 17.30 -3.98 0.48
C ARG A 436 16.87 -3.24 -0.79
N GLY A 437 17.82 -2.89 -1.64
CA GLY A 437 17.52 -2.39 -2.99
C GLY A 437 16.84 -1.02 -3.03
N ASN A 438 16.82 -0.27 -1.93
CA ASN A 438 16.26 1.07 -1.91
C ASN A 438 17.21 2.05 -2.63
N ILE A 439 16.66 3.08 -3.26
CA ILE A 439 17.39 4.17 -3.92
C ILE A 439 17.19 5.43 -3.08
N ILE A 440 18.26 5.99 -2.55
CA ILE A 440 18.22 7.13 -1.63
C ILE A 440 19.05 8.28 -2.21
N ALA A 441 18.38 9.36 -2.60
CA ALA A 441 19.02 10.62 -2.98
C ALA A 441 18.82 11.66 -1.87
N THR A 442 19.91 12.22 -1.33
CA THR A 442 19.83 13.10 -0.16
C THR A 442 21.04 14.03 -0.01
N LYS A 443 20.86 15.16 0.68
CA LYS A 443 21.90 16.13 1.08
C LYS A 443 22.56 15.85 2.43
N GLY A 444 22.01 14.89 3.18
CA GLY A 444 22.48 14.46 4.51
C GLY A 444 22.86 12.99 4.52
N ALA A 445 22.49 12.25 5.56
CA ALA A 445 22.82 10.83 5.68
C ALA A 445 21.83 9.93 4.93
N GLY A 446 22.34 8.83 4.36
CA GLY A 446 21.50 7.84 3.67
C GLY A 446 20.52 7.14 4.62
N ILE A 447 21.04 6.43 5.61
CA ILE A 447 20.28 5.78 6.67
C ILE A 447 20.83 6.19 8.04
N LEU A 448 19.95 6.62 8.94
CA LEU A 448 20.27 6.93 10.33
C LEU A 448 19.83 5.79 11.24
N PHE A 449 20.74 5.30 12.08
CA PHE A 449 20.42 4.47 13.24
C PHE A 449 20.38 5.38 14.48
N GLY A 450 19.24 5.44 15.16
CA GLY A 450 19.06 6.33 16.33
C GLY A 450 17.63 6.31 16.88
N ALA A 451 17.42 6.80 18.10
CA ALA A 451 16.09 6.86 18.71
C ALA A 451 15.27 8.09 18.29
N GLN A 452 13.96 8.02 18.52
CA GLN A 452 13.06 9.17 18.37
C GLN A 452 13.01 10.04 19.63
N THR A 453 13.21 9.44 20.81
CA THR A 453 13.24 10.12 22.11
C THR A 453 14.44 9.66 22.95
N GLN A 454 14.69 10.36 24.06
CA GLN A 454 15.67 9.95 25.09
C GLN A 454 14.93 9.71 26.42
N PRO A 455 15.43 8.83 27.31
CA PRO A 455 16.62 8.00 27.17
C PRO A 455 16.45 6.86 26.15
N LEU A 456 17.56 6.24 25.77
CA LEU A 456 17.56 4.96 25.04
C LEU A 456 17.20 3.82 25.97
N GLU A 457 16.32 2.93 25.53
CA GLU A 457 15.99 1.68 26.22
C GLU A 457 16.77 0.49 25.64
N SER A 458 16.98 0.45 24.32
CA SER A 458 17.86 -0.54 23.67
C SER A 458 18.29 -0.12 22.25
N VAL A 459 19.26 -0.83 21.66
CA VAL A 459 19.86 -0.52 20.34
C VAL A 459 19.38 -1.45 19.24
N ALA A 460 19.32 -0.93 18.01
CA ALA A 460 18.89 -1.65 16.82
C ALA A 460 19.90 -2.74 16.37
N HIS A 461 19.44 -3.97 16.18
CA HIS A 461 20.27 -5.16 16.01
C HIS A 461 19.67 -6.18 15.02
N GLY A 462 20.48 -7.06 14.43
CA GLY A 462 20.03 -8.13 13.51
C GLY A 462 19.56 -7.66 12.12
N ASN A 463 19.53 -6.34 11.87
CA ASN A 463 19.08 -5.75 10.62
C ASN A 463 20.09 -5.99 9.49
N LYS A 464 19.59 -6.24 8.28
CA LYS A 464 20.40 -6.58 7.10
C LYS A 464 20.22 -5.49 6.05
N VAL A 465 21.26 -4.70 5.83
CA VAL A 465 21.25 -3.55 4.91
C VAL A 465 22.04 -3.88 3.66
N VAL A 466 21.36 -4.22 2.57
CA VAL A 466 21.97 -4.89 1.41
C VAL A 466 21.62 -4.20 0.09
N SER A 467 22.62 -3.95 -0.75
CA SER A 467 22.43 -3.50 -2.14
C SER A 467 21.58 -2.23 -2.28
N ASN A 468 21.68 -1.29 -1.34
CA ASN A 468 21.01 0.02 -1.44
C ASN A 468 21.90 1.00 -2.21
N ALA A 469 21.30 1.83 -3.06
CA ALA A 469 21.98 2.80 -3.92
C ALA A 469 21.88 4.21 -3.34
N PHE A 470 23.01 4.91 -3.24
CA PHE A 470 23.10 6.21 -2.56
C PHE A 470 23.59 7.34 -3.47
N HIS A 471 22.73 8.34 -3.71
CA HIS A 471 23.03 9.58 -4.44
C HIS A 471 23.16 10.74 -3.43
N LEU A 472 24.34 10.87 -2.80
CA LEU A 472 24.58 11.84 -1.73
C LEU A 472 26.04 12.32 -1.69
N PRO A 473 26.32 13.54 -1.18
CA PRO A 473 27.64 14.17 -1.26
C PRO A 473 28.78 13.32 -0.68
N GLU A 474 29.99 13.47 -1.23
CA GLU A 474 31.15 12.66 -0.82
C GLU A 474 31.46 12.79 0.68
N ASN A 475 31.29 13.99 1.25
CA ASN A 475 31.49 14.28 2.66
C ASN A 475 30.34 13.83 3.59
N ARG A 476 29.24 13.31 3.04
CA ARG A 476 28.09 12.80 3.82
C ARG A 476 28.14 11.28 3.99
N PRO A 477 27.72 10.74 5.14
CA PRO A 477 27.74 9.30 5.39
C PRO A 477 26.55 8.58 4.72
N MET A 478 26.79 7.40 4.15
CA MET A 478 25.70 6.48 3.77
C MET A 478 24.98 5.93 5.00
N TYR A 479 25.70 5.76 6.11
CA TYR A 479 25.19 5.28 7.40
C TYR A 479 25.63 6.20 8.53
N GLU A 480 24.68 6.79 9.24
CA GLU A 480 24.93 7.57 10.46
C GLU A 480 24.40 6.81 11.68
N ILE A 481 25.08 6.92 12.81
CA ILE A 481 24.71 6.27 14.07
C ILE A 481 24.70 7.33 15.18
N ARG A 482 23.61 7.40 15.96
CA ARG A 482 23.46 8.32 17.08
C ARG A 482 22.87 7.63 18.32
N PRO A 483 23.46 7.80 19.52
CA PRO A 483 24.72 8.51 19.80
C PRO A 483 25.95 7.73 19.29
N ALA A 484 27.06 8.45 19.07
CA ALA A 484 28.20 7.92 18.31
C ALA A 484 28.96 6.78 19.01
N ASP A 485 28.87 6.69 20.34
CA ASP A 485 29.43 5.63 21.18
C ASP A 485 28.74 4.26 20.96
N MET A 486 27.53 4.24 20.40
CA MET A 486 26.83 2.99 20.04
C MET A 486 27.32 2.37 18.71
N ALA A 487 28.20 3.05 17.97
CA ALA A 487 28.62 2.62 16.63
C ALA A 487 29.36 1.29 16.58
N SER A 488 30.05 0.89 17.65
CA SER A 488 30.71 -0.42 17.75
C SER A 488 29.71 -1.58 17.90
N LYS A 489 28.65 -1.38 18.70
CA LYS A 489 27.62 -2.40 18.97
C LYS A 489 26.82 -2.71 17.70
N ILE A 490 26.28 -1.68 17.07
CA ILE A 490 25.45 -1.79 15.85
C ILE A 490 26.21 -2.47 14.69
N LYS A 491 27.54 -2.28 14.58
CA LYS A 491 28.33 -2.88 13.50
C LYS A 491 28.61 -4.38 13.67
N GLN A 492 28.48 -4.93 14.88
CA GLN A 492 28.63 -6.37 15.11
C GLN A 492 27.36 -7.14 14.74
N ASP A 493 26.20 -6.53 14.99
CA ASP A 493 24.89 -7.19 14.85
C ASP A 493 24.19 -6.95 13.50
N ASN A 494 24.71 -6.07 12.65
CA ASN A 494 24.09 -5.69 11.37
C ASN A 494 25.07 -5.85 10.19
N SER A 495 24.58 -6.32 9.04
CA SER A 495 25.37 -6.43 7.81
C SER A 495 25.10 -5.28 6.84
N PHE A 496 26.17 -4.78 6.19
CA PHE A 496 26.11 -3.61 5.31
C PHE A 496 26.78 -3.89 3.96
N THR A 497 26.07 -3.68 2.85
CA THR A 497 26.66 -3.49 1.52
C THR A 497 26.06 -2.25 0.85
N ALA A 498 26.92 -1.43 0.25
CA ALA A 498 26.55 -0.13 -0.30
C ALA A 498 27.36 0.20 -1.55
N SER A 499 26.73 0.87 -2.51
CA SER A 499 27.42 1.65 -3.53
C SER A 499 26.98 3.11 -3.44
N ARG A 500 27.95 4.04 -3.45
CA ARG A 500 27.67 5.40 -3.93
C ARG A 500 27.36 5.29 -5.41
N SER A 501 26.25 5.85 -5.82
CA SER A 501 25.72 5.74 -7.18
C SER A 501 25.54 7.13 -7.75
N GLY A 502 26.28 7.46 -8.82
CA GLY A 502 26.06 8.69 -9.59
C GLY A 502 26.33 10.02 -8.87
N PRO A 503 25.92 11.14 -9.48
CA PRO A 503 26.15 12.49 -8.97
C PRO A 503 25.21 12.86 -7.81
N GLU A 504 25.54 13.97 -7.14
CA GLU A 504 24.66 14.64 -6.18
C GLU A 504 23.40 15.17 -6.88
N LEU A 505 22.21 14.87 -6.35
CA LEU A 505 20.91 15.23 -6.96
C LEU A 505 20.06 16.21 -6.13
N CYS A 506 20.43 16.41 -4.86
CA CYS A 506 19.63 17.12 -3.84
C CYS A 506 20.36 18.31 -3.22
N SER A 507 21.35 18.85 -3.94
CA SER A 507 22.14 20.05 -3.60
C SER A 507 21.26 21.31 -3.55
#